data_AF-A0A519SNK0-F1
#
_entry.id   AF-A0A519SNK0-F1
#
_cell.length_a   1.000
_cell.length_b   1.000
_cell.length_c   1.000
_cell.angle_alpha   90.00
_cell.angle_beta   90.00
_cell.angle_gamma   90.00
#
_symmetry.space_group_name_H-M   'P 1'
#
loop_
_entity.id
_entity.type
_entity.pdbx_description
1 polymer ?
#
loop_
_entity_poly.entity_id
_entity_poly.type
_entity_poly.pdbx_seq_one_letter_code
_entity_poly.pdbx_strand_id
1 'polypeptide(L)'
;NASFILALRDSGVDFVCCDMPDANTLTVGLFAVLAQHERELISQRTKDALAAKKARGAMLGNPQNMTSAINQLGQAAMQRNAREHPANQQAALLAELLRAQGQTLWQIADRLNMAGYRTRRGKEFHATTVQRLLPTAATSQA
;
A
#
# COMPACT_ATOMS: atom_id res chain seq x y z
N ASN A 1 12.11 12.99 13.04
CA ASN A 1 13.02 12.30 13.96
C ASN A 1 13.14 12.99 15.30
N ALA A 2 13.29 14.33 15.34
CA ALA A 2 13.31 15.05 16.62
C ALA A 2 12.04 14.85 17.49
N SER A 3 10.87 14.77 16.86
CA SER A 3 9.58 14.57 17.54
C SER A 3 9.49 13.29 18.37
N PHE A 4 10.17 12.21 17.96
CA PHE A 4 10.15 10.94 18.68
C PHE A 4 10.96 11.02 19.99
N ILE A 5 12.13 11.62 19.94
CA ILE A 5 13.01 11.80 21.10
C ILE A 5 12.38 12.74 22.14
N LEU A 6 11.73 13.82 21.67
CA LEU A 6 10.98 14.72 22.55
C LEU A 6 9.76 14.01 23.17
N ALA A 7 9.05 13.18 22.41
CA ALA A 7 7.94 12.39 22.93
C ALA A 7 8.38 11.37 24.00
N LEU A 8 9.54 10.72 23.82
CA LEU A 8 10.10 9.81 24.83
C LEU A 8 10.44 10.54 26.12
N ARG A 9 11.06 11.73 26.04
CA ARG A 9 11.26 12.60 27.20
C ARG A 9 9.94 12.90 27.91
N ASP A 10 8.94 13.35 27.14
CA ASP A 10 7.66 13.78 27.69
C ASP A 10 6.84 12.61 28.28
N SER A 11 7.13 11.36 27.87
CA SER A 11 6.54 10.16 28.47
C SER A 11 7.12 9.79 29.85
N GLY A 12 8.16 10.47 30.33
CA GLY A 12 8.76 10.23 31.64
C GLY A 12 9.50 8.89 31.76
N VAL A 13 9.89 8.30 30.64
CA VAL A 13 10.66 7.05 30.61
C VAL A 13 12.15 7.39 30.65
N ASP A 14 12.87 6.85 31.64
CA ASP A 14 14.32 6.94 31.71
C ASP A 14 14.96 6.05 30.63
N PHE A 15 15.84 6.63 29.82
CA PHE A 15 16.59 5.91 28.81
C PHE A 15 18.04 6.38 28.77
N VAL A 16 18.93 5.46 28.40
CA VAL A 16 20.37 5.71 28.27
C VAL A 16 20.78 5.51 26.81
N CYS A 17 21.53 6.47 26.27
CA CYS A 17 22.14 6.34 24.95
C CYS A 17 23.40 5.46 25.08
N CYS A 18 23.42 4.26 24.47
CA CYS A 18 24.55 3.34 24.60
C CYS A 18 25.88 3.90 24.05
N ASP A 19 25.81 4.82 23.09
CA ASP A 19 26.92 5.52 22.45
C ASP A 19 27.35 6.78 23.22
N MET A 20 26.47 7.35 24.04
CA MET A 20 26.75 8.48 24.91
C MET A 20 26.06 8.29 26.27
N PRO A 21 26.59 7.43 27.16
CA PRO A 21 25.93 7.07 28.41
C PRO A 21 25.68 8.26 29.36
N ASP A 22 26.53 9.29 29.28
CA ASP A 22 26.43 10.50 30.09
C ASP A 22 25.49 11.57 29.49
N ALA A 23 24.82 11.27 28.36
CA ALA A 23 23.92 12.21 27.72
C ALA A 23 22.67 12.44 28.59
N ASN A 24 22.54 13.67 29.11
CA ASN A 24 21.32 14.08 29.78
C ASN A 24 20.23 14.51 28.79
N THR A 25 19.01 14.73 29.30
CA THR A 25 17.84 15.11 28.50
C THR A 25 18.05 16.37 27.64
N LEU A 26 18.80 17.36 28.14
CA LEU A 26 19.10 18.59 27.40
C LEU A 26 20.00 18.29 26.19
N THR A 27 21.08 17.55 26.41
CA THR A 27 22.04 17.15 25.37
C THR A 27 21.36 16.35 24.27
N VAL A 28 20.53 15.36 24.64
CA VAL A 28 19.78 14.54 23.70
C VAL A 28 18.78 15.39 22.89
N GLY A 29 18.06 16.31 23.55
CA GLY A 29 17.14 17.23 22.88
C GLY A 29 17.83 18.15 21.88
N LEU A 30 18.99 18.69 22.24
CA LEU A 30 19.80 19.55 21.35
C LEU A 30 20.26 18.77 20.11
N PHE A 31 20.81 17.56 20.28
CA PHE A 31 21.22 16.72 19.15
C PHE A 31 20.04 16.35 18.26
N ALA A 32 18.87 16.09 18.83
CA ALA A 32 17.67 15.80 18.08
C ALA A 32 17.26 16.97 17.16
N VAL A 33 17.31 18.21 17.67
CA VAL A 33 17.04 19.43 16.89
C VAL A 33 18.10 19.66 15.82
N LEU A 34 19.38 19.52 16.16
CA LEU A 34 20.48 19.67 15.20
C LEU A 34 20.40 18.64 14.06
N ALA A 35 20.13 17.38 14.39
CA ALA A 35 19.96 16.33 13.40
C ALA A 35 18.76 16.59 12.47
N GLN A 36 17.67 17.15 13.00
CA GLN A 36 16.53 17.54 12.20
C GLN A 36 16.89 18.69 11.24
N HIS A 37 17.60 19.70 11.72
CA HIS A 37 18.07 20.82 10.89
C HIS A 37 18.99 20.33 9.76
N GLU A 38 19.95 19.47 10.06
CA GLU A 38 20.86 18.92 9.05
C GLU A 38 20.09 18.11 7.98
N ARG A 39 19.09 17.32 8.39
CA ARG A 39 18.22 16.60 7.46
C ARG A 39 17.48 17.54 6.52
N GLU A 40 16.95 18.64 7.04
CA GLU A 40 16.26 19.66 6.26
C GLU A 40 17.20 20.34 5.26
N LEU A 41 18.41 20.70 5.70
CA LEU A 41 19.44 21.27 4.82
C LEU A 41 19.87 20.29 3.71
N ILE A 42 20.11 19.02 4.02
CA ILE A 42 20.44 18.00 3.02
C ILE A 42 19.29 17.85 2.03
N SER A 43 18.05 17.83 2.51
CA SER A 43 16.87 17.75 1.64
C SER A 43 16.79 18.96 0.71
N GLN A 44 16.98 20.16 1.25
CA GLN A 44 16.96 21.40 0.50
C GLN A 44 18.04 21.41 -0.58
N ARG A 45 19.31 21.17 -0.22
CA ARG A 45 20.44 21.10 -1.16
C ARG A 45 20.22 20.06 -2.26
N THR A 46 19.66 18.90 -1.91
CA THR A 46 19.37 17.84 -2.89
C THR A 46 18.30 18.29 -3.88
N LYS A 47 17.22 18.91 -3.40
CA LYS A 47 16.14 19.44 -4.25
C LYS A 47 16.67 20.54 -5.17
N ASP A 48 17.48 21.45 -4.65
CA ASP A 48 18.08 22.54 -5.42
C ASP A 48 19.03 22.01 -6.50
N ALA A 49 19.87 21.03 -6.15
CA ALA A 49 20.75 20.38 -7.11
C ALA A 49 19.98 19.64 -8.22
N LEU A 50 18.89 18.94 -7.86
CA LEU A 50 18.01 18.28 -8.84
C LEU A 50 17.28 19.30 -9.73
N ALA A 51 16.80 20.41 -9.17
CA ALA A 51 16.16 21.49 -9.91
C ALA A 51 17.14 22.13 -10.92
N ALA A 52 18.36 22.45 -10.48
CA ALA A 52 19.40 22.96 -11.37
C ALA A 52 19.80 21.94 -12.45
N LYS A 53 19.90 20.66 -12.10
CA LYS A 53 20.17 19.57 -13.07
C LYS A 53 19.06 19.47 -14.12
N LYS A 54 17.79 19.57 -13.71
CA LYS A 54 16.65 19.59 -14.62
C LYS A 54 16.63 20.84 -15.51
N ALA A 55 16.94 22.01 -14.97
CA ALA A 55 17.04 23.26 -15.73
C ALA A 55 18.14 23.20 -16.81
N ARG A 56 19.22 22.46 -16.57
CA ARG A 56 20.26 22.14 -17.57
C ARG A 56 19.83 21.12 -18.62
N GLY A 57 18.57 20.67 -18.62
CA GLY A 57 18.02 19.74 -19.61
C GLY A 57 18.26 18.26 -19.32
N ALA A 58 18.83 17.90 -18.16
CA ALA A 58 18.97 16.50 -17.81
C ALA A 58 17.62 15.89 -17.43
N MET A 59 17.29 14.73 -18.02
CA MET A 59 16.13 13.94 -17.62
C MET A 59 16.38 13.29 -16.26
N LEU A 60 15.44 13.46 -15.33
CA LEU A 60 15.45 12.79 -14.03
C LEU A 60 14.47 11.61 -14.05
N GLY A 61 14.88 10.49 -13.46
CA GLY A 61 14.12 9.25 -13.47
C GLY A 61 14.31 8.42 -14.75
N ASN A 62 13.59 7.31 -14.84
CA ASN A 62 13.58 6.41 -15.99
C ASN A 62 12.13 6.20 -16.45
N PRO A 63 11.64 7.00 -17.43
CA PRO A 63 10.28 6.87 -17.95
C PRO A 63 9.99 5.53 -18.61
N GLN A 64 11.02 4.80 -19.06
CA GLN A 64 10.87 3.50 -19.72
C GLN A 64 10.33 2.42 -18.76
N ASN A 65 10.47 2.62 -17.44
CA ASN A 65 9.89 1.74 -16.43
C ASN A 65 8.40 1.99 -16.14
N MET A 66 7.80 3.04 -16.71
CA MET A 66 6.39 3.41 -16.50
C MET A 66 5.60 3.36 -17.82
N THR A 67 5.92 2.40 -18.69
CA THR A 67 5.19 2.18 -19.93
C THR A 67 3.82 1.56 -19.67
N SER A 68 2.88 1.77 -20.59
CA SER A 68 1.57 1.10 -20.57
C SER A 68 1.71 -0.42 -20.50
N ALA A 69 2.69 -1.00 -21.20
CA ALA A 69 3.00 -2.42 -21.17
C ALA A 69 3.39 -2.91 -19.77
N ILE A 70 4.29 -2.21 -19.06
CA ILE A 70 4.68 -2.57 -17.70
C ILE A 70 3.49 -2.45 -16.73
N ASN A 71 2.68 -1.39 -16.88
CA ASN A 71 1.47 -1.23 -16.08
C ASN A 71 0.47 -2.37 -16.31
N GLN A 72 0.30 -2.82 -17.56
CA GLN A 72 -0.53 -3.98 -17.89
C GLN A 72 0.01 -5.27 -17.28
N LEU A 73 1.33 -5.50 -17.31
CA LEU A 73 1.95 -6.66 -16.66
C LEU A 73 1.69 -6.66 -15.14
N GLY A 74 1.84 -5.50 -14.49
CA GLY A 74 1.53 -5.35 -13.07
C GLY A 74 0.05 -5.63 -12.76
N GLN A 75 -0.86 -5.11 -13.59
CA GLN A 75 -2.30 -5.39 -13.46
C GLN A 75 -2.62 -6.87 -13.66
N ALA A 76 -2.03 -7.52 -14.67
CA ALA A 76 -2.22 -8.94 -14.94
C ALA A 76 -1.72 -9.79 -13.76
N ALA A 77 -0.55 -9.47 -13.20
CA ALA A 77 -0.02 -10.15 -12.02
C ALA A 77 -0.95 -9.97 -10.80
N MET A 78 -1.48 -8.77 -10.57
CA MET A 78 -2.44 -8.51 -9.49
C MET A 78 -3.75 -9.29 -9.68
N GLN A 79 -4.30 -9.32 -10.90
CA GLN A 79 -5.51 -10.07 -11.21
C GLN A 79 -5.31 -11.57 -11.04
N ARG A 80 -4.18 -12.11 -11.53
CA ARG A 80 -3.79 -13.52 -11.34
C ARG A 80 -3.69 -13.87 -9.87
N ASN A 81 -2.95 -13.09 -9.09
CA ASN A 81 -2.79 -13.27 -7.65
C ASN A 81 -4.11 -13.19 -6.87
N ALA A 82 -5.10 -12.45 -7.39
CA ALA A 82 -6.44 -12.39 -6.81
C ALA A 82 -7.28 -13.62 -7.18
N ARG A 83 -7.20 -14.11 -8.43
CA ARG A 83 -7.92 -15.30 -8.91
C ARG A 83 -7.40 -16.60 -8.32
N GLU A 84 -6.08 -16.72 -8.16
CA GLU A 84 -5.43 -17.94 -7.66
C GLU A 84 -5.46 -18.05 -6.13
N HIS A 85 -5.89 -17.00 -5.42
CA HIS A 85 -5.90 -17.05 -3.97
C HIS A 85 -7.03 -17.98 -3.46
N PRO A 86 -6.74 -18.94 -2.56
CA PRO A 86 -7.72 -19.95 -2.12
C PRO A 86 -9.04 -19.36 -1.62
N ALA A 87 -8.98 -18.31 -0.79
CA ALA A 87 -10.19 -17.64 -0.28
C ALA A 87 -11.09 -17.08 -1.39
N ASN A 88 -10.50 -16.54 -2.46
CA ASN A 88 -11.25 -16.01 -3.60
C ASN A 88 -11.74 -17.14 -4.52
N GLN A 89 -10.98 -18.23 -4.68
CA GLN A 89 -11.42 -19.41 -5.43
C GLN A 89 -12.65 -20.06 -4.79
N GLN A 90 -12.62 -20.25 -3.48
CA GLN A 90 -13.76 -20.82 -2.74
C GLN A 90 -14.98 -19.91 -2.81
N ALA A 91 -14.78 -18.58 -2.66
CA ALA A 91 -15.86 -17.61 -2.82
C ALA A 91 -16.41 -17.57 -4.26
N ALA A 92 -15.56 -17.75 -5.28
CA ALA A 92 -15.97 -17.78 -6.69
C ALA A 92 -16.89 -18.96 -6.99
N LEU A 93 -16.55 -20.17 -6.50
CA LEU A 93 -17.40 -21.36 -6.68
C LEU A 93 -18.81 -21.15 -6.10
N LEU A 94 -18.91 -20.61 -4.88
CA LEU A 94 -20.20 -20.31 -4.28
C LEU A 94 -20.93 -19.18 -5.04
N ALA A 95 -20.21 -18.14 -5.47
CA ALA A 95 -20.78 -17.06 -6.27
C ALA A 95 -21.35 -17.56 -7.60
N GLU A 96 -20.68 -18.48 -8.29
CA GLU A 96 -21.15 -19.09 -9.54
C GLU A 96 -22.44 -19.88 -9.34
N LEU A 97 -22.52 -20.69 -8.28
CA LEU A 97 -23.73 -21.46 -7.94
C LEU A 97 -24.91 -20.53 -7.65
N LEU A 98 -24.71 -19.49 -6.84
CA LEU A 98 -25.75 -18.52 -6.51
C LEU A 98 -26.17 -17.71 -7.74
N ARG A 99 -25.22 -17.41 -8.65
CA ARG A 99 -25.53 -16.72 -9.90
C ARG A 99 -26.37 -17.56 -10.85
N ALA A 100 -26.08 -18.87 -10.94
CA ALA A 100 -26.89 -19.81 -11.73
C ALA A 100 -28.33 -19.95 -11.20
N GLN A 101 -28.54 -19.73 -9.90
CA GLN A 101 -29.87 -19.66 -9.27
C GLN A 101 -30.59 -18.31 -9.49
N GLY A 102 -30.00 -17.40 -10.28
CA GLY A 102 -30.60 -16.11 -10.61
C GLY A 102 -30.38 -15.01 -9.57
N GLN A 103 -29.53 -15.23 -8.54
CA GLN A 103 -29.27 -14.19 -7.55
C GLN A 103 -28.54 -12.98 -8.14
N THR A 104 -28.85 -11.80 -7.62
CA THR A 104 -28.18 -10.55 -7.96
C THR A 104 -26.79 -10.48 -7.33
N LEU A 105 -25.89 -9.68 -7.90
CA LEU A 105 -24.53 -9.50 -7.38
C LEU A 105 -24.50 -9.02 -5.92
N TRP A 106 -25.49 -8.20 -5.53
CA TRP A 106 -25.67 -7.75 -4.15
C TRP A 106 -26.03 -8.90 -3.20
N GLN A 107 -27.05 -9.69 -3.56
CA GLN A 107 -27.46 -10.86 -2.78
C GLN A 107 -26.31 -11.87 -2.62
N ILE A 108 -25.54 -12.08 -3.68
CA ILE A 108 -24.36 -12.95 -3.64
C ILE A 108 -23.31 -12.39 -2.67
N ALA A 109 -23.03 -11.09 -2.72
CA ALA A 109 -22.06 -10.46 -1.82
C ALA A 109 -22.47 -10.62 -0.34
N ASP A 110 -23.73 -10.34 -0.02
CA ASP A 110 -24.26 -10.51 1.34
C ASP A 110 -24.16 -11.98 1.77
N ARG A 111 -24.54 -12.91 0.89
CA ARG A 111 -24.49 -14.34 1.20
C ARG A 111 -23.06 -14.83 1.46
N LEU A 112 -22.10 -14.40 0.66
CA LEU A 112 -20.68 -14.69 0.87
C LEU A 112 -20.20 -14.15 2.22
N ASN A 113 -20.54 -12.90 2.54
CA ASN A 113 -20.12 -12.26 3.79
C ASN A 113 -20.73 -12.93 5.02
N MET A 114 -22.02 -13.28 4.96
CA MET A 114 -22.73 -14.02 6.02
C MET A 114 -22.16 -15.42 6.24
N ALA A 115 -21.74 -16.10 5.16
CA ALA A 115 -21.10 -17.41 5.23
C ALA A 115 -19.61 -17.34 5.68
N GLY A 116 -19.12 -16.15 6.06
CA GLY A 116 -17.77 -15.97 6.58
C GLY A 116 -16.67 -15.86 5.52
N TYR A 117 -17.01 -15.87 4.23
CA TYR A 117 -16.02 -15.63 3.18
C TYR A 117 -15.52 -14.20 3.24
N ARG A 118 -14.21 -14.04 3.08
CA ARG A 118 -13.52 -12.75 2.98
C ARG A 118 -12.59 -12.76 1.79
N THR A 119 -12.38 -11.59 1.19
CA THR A 119 -11.42 -11.42 0.09
C THR A 119 -10.01 -11.79 0.55
N ARG A 120 -9.09 -12.00 -0.40
CA ARG A 120 -7.64 -12.16 -0.13
C ARG A 120 -7.06 -11.17 0.90
N ARG A 121 -7.58 -9.93 0.96
CA ARG A 121 -7.10 -8.89 1.91
C ARG A 121 -7.86 -8.88 3.24
N GLY A 122 -8.68 -9.89 3.52
CA GLY A 122 -9.52 -9.97 4.72
C GLY A 122 -10.71 -9.00 4.72
N LYS A 123 -11.06 -8.40 3.58
CA LYS A 123 -12.19 -7.46 3.45
C LYS A 123 -13.46 -8.18 3.00
N GLU A 124 -14.60 -7.56 3.25
CA GLU A 124 -15.91 -8.03 2.79
C GLU A 124 -16.03 -7.98 1.26
N PHE A 125 -16.90 -8.83 0.73
CA PHE A 125 -17.31 -8.81 -0.66
C PHE A 125 -18.38 -7.74 -0.89
N HIS A 126 -18.29 -7.06 -2.02
CA HIS A 126 -19.32 -6.17 -2.54
C HIS A 126 -19.66 -6.58 -3.97
N ALA A 127 -20.77 -6.08 -4.52
CA ALA A 127 -21.25 -6.45 -5.85
C ALA A 127 -20.17 -6.35 -6.95
N THR A 128 -19.31 -5.32 -6.92
CA THR A 128 -18.19 -5.15 -7.86
C THR A 128 -17.10 -6.20 -7.70
N THR A 129 -16.79 -6.60 -6.46
CA THR A 129 -15.83 -7.67 -6.19
C THR A 129 -16.40 -9.02 -6.61
N VAL A 130 -17.69 -9.27 -6.38
CA VAL A 130 -18.38 -10.48 -6.85
C VAL A 130 -18.38 -10.53 -8.38
N GLN A 131 -18.68 -9.42 -9.06
CA GLN A 131 -18.61 -9.34 -10.53
C GLN A 131 -17.23 -9.75 -11.07
N ARG A 132 -16.15 -9.39 -10.36
CA ARG A 132 -14.77 -9.73 -10.74
C ARG A 132 -14.39 -11.17 -10.43
N LEU A 133 -15.11 -11.84 -9.52
CA LEU A 133 -14.93 -13.26 -9.23
C LEU A 133 -15.59 -14.13 -10.30
N LEU A 134 -16.76 -13.71 -10.77
CA LEU A 134 -17.50 -14.45 -11.77
C LEU A 134 -16.76 -14.43 -13.12
N PRO A 135 -16.77 -15.54 -13.87
CA PRO A 135 -16.27 -15.53 -15.23
C PRO A 135 -17.06 -14.49 -16.02
N THR A 136 -16.36 -13.60 -16.74
CA THR A 136 -17.01 -12.75 -17.72
C THR A 136 -17.73 -13.69 -18.69
N ALA A 137 -19.06 -13.57 -18.82
CA ALA A 137 -19.80 -14.35 -19.80
C ALA A 137 -19.11 -14.12 -21.16
N ALA A 138 -18.36 -15.12 -21.63
CA ALA A 138 -17.84 -15.11 -22.97
C ALA A 138 -19.05 -14.94 -23.87
N THR A 139 -19.01 -13.89 -24.70
CA THR A 139 -19.99 -13.65 -25.75
C THR A 139 -20.26 -14.97 -26.46
N SER A 140 -21.42 -15.56 -26.19
CA SER A 140 -21.96 -16.64 -27.00
C SER A 140 -22.35 -15.98 -28.32
N GLN A 141 -21.42 -15.96 -29.27
CA GLN A 141 -21.73 -15.78 -30.68
C GLN A 141 -21.86 -17.17 -31.28
N ALA A 142 -23.09 -17.47 -31.69
CA ALA A 142 -23.43 -18.50 -32.65
C ALA A 142 -22.85 -18.15 -34.03
#